data_AF-A0A081Q9S7-F1
#
_entry.id   AF-A0A081Q9S7-F1
#
_cell.length_a   1.000
_cell.length_b   1.000
_cell.length_c   1.000
_cell.angle_alpha   90.00
_cell.angle_beta   90.00
_cell.angle_gamma   90.00
#
_symmetry.space_group_name_H-M   'P 1'
#
loop_
_entity.id
_entity.type
_entity.pdbx_description
1 polymer ?
#
loop_
_entity_poly.entity_id
_entity_poly.type
_entity_poly.pdbx_seq_one_letter_code
_entity_poly.pdbx_strand_id
1 'polypeptide(L)' 'EQGIEQGLERGRAEGIEQGLERGKVEGSLSMLLNLVRQGLLTSEVASQQLGMTVSEFEELLKEHHK' A
#
# COMPACT_ATOMS: atom_id res chain seq x y z
N GLU A 1 14.99 7.89 34.59
CA GLU A 1 15.69 7.56 33.32
C GLU A 1 15.01 6.41 32.56
N GLN A 2 14.69 5.27 33.20
CA GLN A 2 14.09 4.11 32.52
C GLN A 2 12.78 4.38 31.77
N GLY A 3 11.88 5.23 32.29
CA GLY A 3 10.62 5.53 31.60
C GLY A 3 10.77 6.29 30.28
N ILE A 4 11.84 7.09 30.13
CA ILE A 4 12.12 7.84 28.89
C ILE A 4 12.69 6.89 27.84
N GLU A 5 13.61 6.01 28.25
CA GLU A 5 14.21 5.00 27.37
C GLU A 5 13.15 4.01 26.85
N GLN A 6 12.28 3.51 27.73
CA GLN A 6 11.16 2.64 27.34
C GLN A 6 10.15 3.35 26.42
N GLY A 7 9.86 4.63 26.66
CA GLY A 7 9.00 5.42 25.80
C GLY A 7 9.58 5.61 24.39
N LEU A 8 10.89 5.87 24.31
CA LEU A 8 11.59 6.04 23.04
C LEU A 8 11.66 4.72 22.24
N GLU A 9 11.95 3.62 22.91
CA GLU A 9 12.03 2.30 22.26
C GLU A 9 10.67 1.86 21.72
N ARG A 10 9.58 2.06 22.49
CA ARG A 10 8.21 1.81 22.01
C ARG A 10 7.84 2.69 20.82
N GLY A 11 8.08 4.00 20.92
CA GLY A 11 7.77 4.92 19.83
C GLY A 11 8.53 4.60 18.54
N ARG A 12 9.79 4.14 18.65
CA ARG A 12 10.57 3.67 17.49
C ARG A 12 9.99 2.39 16.89
N ALA A 13 9.62 1.41 17.73
CA ALA A 13 9.04 0.16 17.26
C ALA A 13 7.70 0.39 16.54
N GLU A 14 6.80 1.19 17.14
CA GLU A 14 5.52 1.57 16.55
C GLU A 14 5.70 2.33 15.24
N GLY A 15 6.65 3.26 15.16
CA GLY A 15 6.95 3.99 13.93
C GLY A 15 7.45 3.10 12.79
N ILE A 16 8.29 2.10 13.11
CA ILE A 16 8.77 1.12 12.12
C ILE A 16 7.62 0.22 11.65
N GLU A 17 6.78 -0.27 12.55
CA GLU A 17 5.64 -1.11 12.21
C GLU A 17 4.65 -0.36 11.31
N GLN A 18 4.27 0.86 11.70
CA GLN A 18 3.38 1.69 10.88
C GLN A 18 3.97 2.01 9.51
N GLY A 19 5.28 2.32 9.45
CA GLY A 19 5.98 2.57 8.19
C GLY A 19 6.01 1.34 7.29
N LEU A 20 6.24 0.16 7.86
CA LEU A 20 6.26 -1.11 7.12
C LEU A 20 4.87 -1.48 6.59
N GLU A 21 3.83 -1.36 7.41
CA GLU A 21 2.45 -1.64 7.01
C GLU A 21 1.99 -0.69 5.89
N ARG A 22 2.26 0.62 6.02
CA ARG A 22 1.99 1.59 4.94
C ARG A 22 2.76 1.26 3.67
N GLY A 23 4.06 0.99 3.78
CA GLY A 23 4.90 0.66 2.64
C GLY A 23 4.46 -0.61 1.90
N LYS A 24 3.98 -1.63 2.61
CA LYS A 24 3.44 -2.84 2.00
C LYS A 24 2.16 -2.55 1.21
N VAL A 25 1.24 -1.77 1.76
CA VAL A 25 -0.03 -1.44 1.10
C VAL A 25 0.24 -0.58 -0.14
N GLU A 26 1.01 0.50 0.01
CA GLU A 26 1.37 1.40 -1.09
C GLU A 26 2.17 0.69 -2.20
N GLY A 27 3.11 -0.17 -1.82
CA GLY A 27 3.90 -0.97 -2.76
C GLY A 27 3.05 -1.98 -3.53
N SER A 28 2.11 -2.67 -2.85
CA SER A 28 1.21 -3.63 -3.48
C SER A 28 0.26 -2.97 -4.46
N LEU A 29 -0.32 -1.82 -4.09
CA LEU A 29 -1.14 -1.01 -5.00
C LEU A 29 -0.34 -0.58 -6.23
N SER A 30 0.85 -0.01 -6.02
CA SER A 30 1.71 0.46 -7.10
C SER A 30 2.11 -0.67 -8.06
N MET A 31 2.44 -1.85 -7.55
CA MET A 31 2.76 -3.02 -8.36
C MET A 31 1.57 -3.43 -9.22
N LEU A 32 0.38 -3.54 -8.65
CA LEU A 32 -0.82 -3.97 -9.39
C LEU A 32 -1.24 -2.96 -10.45
N LEU A 33 -1.19 -1.66 -10.16
CA LEU A 33 -1.45 -0.60 -11.16
C LEU A 33 -0.49 -0.72 -12.36
N ASN A 34 0.81 -0.95 -12.09
CA ASN A 34 1.80 -1.10 -13.15
C ASN A 34 1.56 -2.33 -14.02
N LEU A 35 1.22 -3.47 -13.41
CA LEU A 35 0.93 -4.70 -14.14
C LEU A 35 -0.30 -4.55 -15.05
N VAL A 36 -1.35 -3.88 -14.59
CA VAL A 36 -2.53 -3.62 -15.43
C VAL A 36 -2.20 -2.65 -16.57
N ARG A 37 -1.42 -1.60 -16.32
CA ARG A 37 -0.96 -0.69 -17.38
C ARG A 37 -0.12 -1.37 -18.45
N GLN A 38 0.70 -2.35 -18.06
CA GLN A 38 1.50 -3.14 -18.99
C GLN A 38 0.68 -4.20 -19.73
N GLY A 39 -0.63 -4.33 -19.43
CA GLY A 39 -1.49 -5.36 -20.00
C GLY A 39 -1.18 -6.76 -19.50
N LEU A 40 -0.42 -6.89 -18.41
CA LEU A 40 -0.05 -8.18 -17.81
C LEU A 40 -1.14 -8.72 -16.87
N LEU A 41 -2.00 -7.84 -16.36
CA LEU A 41 -3.18 -8.17 -15.57
C LEU A 41 -4.39 -7.40 -16.07
N THR A 42 -5.59 -7.91 -15.79
CA THR A 42 -6.84 -7.17 -16.00
C THR A 42 -7.23 -6.40 -14.74
N SER A 43 -8.02 -5.34 -14.90
CA SER A 43 -8.53 -4.54 -13.77
C SER A 43 -9.31 -5.40 -12.78
N GLU A 44 -10.04 -6.41 -13.24
CA GLU A 44 -10.83 -7.31 -12.40
C GLU A 44 -9.96 -8.15 -11.46
N VAL A 45 -8.85 -8.71 -11.97
CA VAL A 45 -7.94 -9.52 -11.16
C VAL A 45 -7.22 -8.65 -10.13
N ALA A 46 -6.77 -7.46 -10.55
CA ALA A 46 -6.07 -6.55 -9.68
C ALA A 46 -6.98 -5.97 -8.57
N SER A 47 -8.22 -5.62 -8.90
CA SER A 47 -9.18 -5.08 -7.92
C SER A 47 -9.56 -6.12 -6.87
N GLN A 48 -9.76 -7.38 -7.27
CA GLN A 48 -10.02 -8.49 -6.35
C GLN A 48 -8.85 -8.70 -5.37
N GLN A 49 -7.62 -8.62 -5.85
CA GLN A 49 -6.42 -8.78 -5.00
C GLN A 49 -6.31 -7.69 -3.92
N LEU A 50 -6.86 -6.51 -4.18
CA LEU A 50 -6.91 -5.40 -3.23
C LEU A 50 -8.21 -5.36 -2.41
N GLY A 51 -9.15 -6.27 -2.65
CA GLY A 51 -10.44 -6.29 -1.97
C GLY A 51 -11.33 -5.08 -2.29
N MET A 52 -11.20 -4.49 -3.48
CA MET A 52 -12.00 -3.35 -3.95
C MET A 52 -12.76 -3.67 -5.23
N THR A 53 -13.70 -2.80 -5.59
CA THR A 53 -14.45 -2.92 -6.84
C THR A 53 -13.59 -2.58 -8.05
N VAL A 54 -13.99 -3.10 -9.22
CA VAL A 54 -13.30 -2.81 -10.49
C VAL A 54 -13.30 -1.30 -10.77
N SER A 55 -14.42 -0.62 -10.51
CA SER A 55 -14.56 0.82 -10.74
C SER A 55 -13.62 1.66 -9.87
N GLU A 56 -13.51 1.35 -8.58
CA GLU A 56 -12.55 2.02 -7.68
C GLU A 56 -11.11 1.83 -8.17
N PHE A 57 -10.76 0.63 -8.62
CA PHE A 57 -9.44 0.35 -9.17
C PHE A 57 -9.17 1.12 -10.47
N GLU A 58 -10.16 1.22 -11.36
CA GLU A 58 -10.05 1.99 -12.60
C GLU A 58 -9.92 3.50 -12.37
N GLU A 59 -10.54 4.04 -11.32
CA GLU A 59 -10.34 5.42 -10.89
C GLU A 59 -8.88 5.64 -10.46
N LEU A 60 -8.33 4.75 -9.62
CA LEU A 60 -6.92 4.80 -9.22
C LEU A 60 -5.96 4.69 -10.42
N LEU A 61 -6.27 3.85 -11.41
CA LEU A 61 -5.50 3.76 -12.65
C LEU A 61 -5.47 5.07 -13.44
N LYS A 62 -6.56 5.83 -13.46
CA LYS A 62 -6.64 7.14 -14.12
C LYS A 62 -5.85 8.18 -13.34
N GLU A 63 -6.01 8.23 -12.02
CA GLU A 63 -5.35 9.22 -11.16
C GLU A 63 -3.82 9.04 -11.09
N HIS A 64 -3.33 7.80 -11.11
CA HIS A 64 -1.90 7.51 -11.05
C HIS A 64 -1.15 7.71 -12.39
N HIS A 65 -1.73 8.40 -13.37
CA HIS A 65 -1.01 8.79 -14.60
C HIS A 65 -0.09 9.97 -14.28
N LYS A 66 1.18 9.68 -13.97
CA LYS A 66 2.30 10.63 -14.03
C LYS A 66 3.38 10.08 -14.94
#